data_AF-A0A7S1A566-F1
#
_entry.id   AF-A0A7S1A566-F1
#
_cell.length_a   1.000
_cell.length_b   1.000
_cell.length_c   1.000
_cell.angle_alpha   90.00
_cell.angle_beta   90.00
_cell.angle_gamma   90.00
#
_symmetry.space_group_name_H-M   'P 1'
#
loop_
_entity.id
_entity.type
_entity.pdbx_description
1 polymer ?
#
loop_
_entity_poly.entity_id
_entity_poly.type
_entity_poly.pdbx_seq_one_letter_code
_entity_poly.pdbx_strand_id
1 'polypeptide(L)'
;LKLEVKWWCQLSVFKLTYSLLWLREFPMTKRRRPPCDVTPLAKACAVSAEAFQRVTGVDPEAASVRAVPTVEEEVLRSRAFDALRAKLLKECGAGLAGGTTRYPSMAFERWWFSAQHGGRSIKSRGCTDPLLPGTARKDDSTLLADLRQVGFSEEEAQRIAKNLSTAAAVAASTLSGRRPRASRGVVTVEHTPSSDVELRSAGASVLLKARAFEKLRALYRQKCGATFEEAAFVVALRYQSLGGSGFHLALPTSAFEVLASEFGVLAECFASPLNCWQPRYCSAFPDCDVPFGSLGNFFDFHPTRGAFEVNPPFAPSVLARTRLHIHDLLAATKDALSFVVTVAHWDHEEVKAFRGSPFAPGRLV
;
A
#
# COMPACT_ATOMS: atom_id res chain seq x y z
N LEU A 1 9.29 51.41 3.80
CA LEU A 1 8.05 50.65 3.51
C LEU A 1 8.39 49.20 3.18
N LYS A 2 8.51 48.35 4.20
CA LYS A 2 8.46 46.88 4.11
C LYS A 2 7.75 46.45 5.39
N LEU A 3 6.53 45.95 5.25
CA LEU A 3 5.72 45.44 6.34
C LEU A 3 6.17 44.01 6.64
N GLU A 4 6.79 43.83 7.80
CA GLU A 4 6.82 42.56 8.52
C GLU A 4 5.40 42.24 9.00
N VAL A 5 4.92 41.03 8.75
CA VAL A 5 3.81 40.45 9.51
C VAL A 5 4.37 39.27 10.29
N LYS A 6 4.70 39.55 11.55
CA LYS A 6 4.94 38.55 12.60
C LYS A 6 3.61 37.88 12.95
N TRP A 7 3.54 36.56 12.83
CA TRP A 7 2.66 35.76 13.66
C TRP A 7 3.50 34.98 14.66
N TRP A 8 3.44 35.44 15.91
CA TRP A 8 3.84 34.68 17.09
C TRP A 8 2.68 33.77 17.48
N CYS A 9 2.92 32.46 17.50
CA CYS A 9 2.31 31.58 18.50
C CYS A 9 3.42 30.69 19.05
N GLN A 10 3.84 31.03 20.27
CA GLN A 10 4.68 30.19 21.12
C GLN A 10 3.92 28.89 21.44
N LEU A 11 4.57 27.75 21.20
CA LEU A 11 4.59 26.63 22.15
C LEU A 11 5.85 25.81 21.88
N SER A 12 6.90 26.24 22.56
CA SER A 12 7.97 25.47 23.19
C SER A 12 7.97 23.94 22.98
N VAL A 13 9.10 23.45 22.45
CA VAL A 13 9.74 22.16 22.77
C VAL A 13 8.93 20.89 22.45
N PHE A 14 9.09 20.40 21.22
CA PHE A 14 9.08 18.95 20.96
C PHE A 14 10.37 18.57 20.23
N LYS A 15 11.44 18.35 20.99
CA LYS A 15 12.52 17.46 20.55
C LYS A 15 11.90 16.07 20.49
N LEU A 16 11.57 15.59 19.29
CA LEU A 16 11.25 14.18 19.07
C LEU A 16 12.55 13.36 19.14
N THR A 17 13.02 13.13 20.36
CA THR A 17 13.87 11.97 20.66
C THR A 17 12.98 10.74 20.61
N TYR A 18 12.89 10.09 19.45
CA TYR A 18 12.45 8.70 19.36
C TYR A 18 13.57 7.80 19.90
N SER A 19 13.70 7.76 21.23
CA SER A 19 14.58 6.84 21.93
C SER A 19 13.75 5.75 22.61
N LEU A 20 13.92 4.51 22.12
CA LEU A 20 13.95 3.29 22.95
C LEU A 20 12.79 3.07 23.95
N LEU A 21 11.54 3.13 23.50
CA LEU A 21 10.38 2.72 24.31
C LEU A 21 9.45 1.71 23.62
N TRP A 22 9.99 0.92 22.68
CA TRP A 22 9.29 -0.23 22.06
C TRP A 22 9.82 -1.59 22.52
N LEU A 23 10.68 -1.64 23.54
CA LEU A 23 11.19 -2.88 24.14
C LEU A 23 10.70 -3.05 25.59
N ARG A 24 9.38 -3.13 25.78
CA ARG A 24 8.82 -3.82 26.94
C ARG A 24 7.93 -4.93 26.45
N GLU A 25 8.25 -6.14 26.89
CA GLU A 25 7.53 -7.38 26.63
C GLU A 25 6.03 -7.17 26.85
N PHE A 26 5.26 -7.19 25.77
CA PHE A 26 3.81 -7.24 25.84
C PHE A 26 3.36 -8.66 25.48
N PRO A 27 2.66 -9.37 26.39
CA PRO A 27 2.14 -10.69 26.08
C PRO A 27 1.14 -10.59 24.93
N MET A 28 1.31 -11.46 23.93
CA MET A 28 0.45 -11.59 22.75
C MET A 28 -1.00 -11.91 23.14
N THR A 29 -1.77 -10.88 23.46
CA THR A 29 -3.23 -10.94 23.44
C THR A 29 -3.71 -10.19 22.21
N LYS A 30 -4.63 -10.81 21.46
CA LYS A 30 -5.20 -10.33 20.19
C LYS A 30 -5.87 -8.94 20.37
N ARG A 31 -5.11 -7.86 20.39
CA ARG A 31 -5.65 -6.50 20.21
C ARG A 31 -5.46 -6.10 18.75
N ARG A 32 -6.58 -6.02 18.03
CA ARG A 32 -6.64 -5.42 16.70
C ARG A 32 -6.02 -4.02 16.79
N ARG A 33 -4.96 -3.73 16.02
CA ARG A 33 -4.46 -2.36 15.87
C ARG A 33 -5.65 -1.49 15.44
N PRO A 34 -5.83 -0.27 16.01
CA PRO A 34 -6.85 0.63 15.48
C PRO A 34 -6.57 0.84 13.99
N PRO A 35 -7.59 0.77 13.10
CA PRO A 35 -7.39 1.07 11.70
C PRO A 35 -6.82 2.48 11.56
N CYS A 36 -5.85 2.66 10.66
CA CYS A 36 -5.28 3.97 10.30
C CYS A 36 -6.39 5.02 10.23
N ASP A 37 -6.15 6.21 10.80
CA ASP A 37 -7.10 7.30 10.71
C ASP A 37 -7.51 7.50 9.24
N VAL A 38 -8.81 7.45 8.97
CA VAL A 38 -9.34 7.53 7.62
C VAL A 38 -9.13 8.95 7.12
N THR A 39 -8.30 9.09 6.08
CA THR A 39 -8.11 10.36 5.38
C THR A 39 -9.45 10.80 4.79
N PRO A 40 -9.95 12.01 5.13
CA PRO A 40 -11.18 12.52 4.53
C PRO A 40 -11.01 12.69 3.02
N LEU A 41 -12.09 12.47 2.26
CA LEU A 41 -12.10 12.76 0.83
C LEU A 41 -12.21 14.28 0.62
N ALA A 42 -11.40 14.82 -0.29
CA ALA A 42 -11.45 16.23 -0.66
C ALA A 42 -12.86 16.62 -1.13
N LYS A 43 -13.49 17.60 -0.45
CA LYS A 43 -14.85 18.09 -0.76
C LYS A 43 -14.89 19.04 -1.96
N ALA A 44 -13.77 19.64 -2.34
CA ALA A 44 -13.65 20.65 -3.38
C ALA A 44 -12.53 20.26 -4.37
N CYS A 45 -12.75 20.55 -5.65
CA CYS A 45 -11.78 20.38 -6.76
C CYS A 45 -11.52 18.97 -7.30
N ALA A 46 -12.55 18.11 -7.39
CA ALA A 46 -12.46 17.00 -8.34
C ALA A 46 -12.52 17.56 -9.77
N VAL A 47 -11.35 17.75 -10.39
CA VAL A 47 -11.25 18.06 -11.83
C VAL A 47 -12.07 17.02 -12.60
N SER A 48 -12.82 17.38 -13.65
CA SER A 48 -13.58 16.38 -14.42
C SER A 48 -12.66 15.35 -15.09
N ALA A 49 -13.18 14.20 -15.52
CA ALA A 49 -12.35 13.18 -16.18
C ALA A 49 -11.73 13.74 -17.48
N GLU A 50 -12.52 14.49 -18.24
CA GLU A 50 -12.10 15.13 -19.48
C GLU A 50 -11.04 16.21 -19.23
N ALA A 51 -11.23 17.01 -18.18
CA ALA A 51 -10.25 18.03 -17.81
C ALA A 51 -8.95 17.40 -17.30
N PHE A 52 -9.01 16.31 -16.53
CA PHE A 52 -7.83 15.56 -16.10
C PHE A 52 -7.07 14.99 -17.30
N GLN A 53 -7.76 14.35 -18.25
CA GLN A 53 -7.15 13.82 -19.46
C GLN A 53 -6.54 14.92 -20.32
N ARG A 54 -7.24 16.05 -20.49
CA ARG A 54 -6.71 17.19 -21.25
C ARG A 54 -5.44 17.78 -20.64
N VAL A 55 -5.36 17.83 -19.31
CA VAL A 55 -4.20 18.38 -18.61
C VAL A 55 -3.04 17.39 -18.59
N THR A 56 -3.31 16.11 -18.31
CA THR A 56 -2.26 15.13 -18.01
C THR A 56 -1.86 14.25 -19.19
N GLY A 57 -2.68 14.21 -20.23
CA GLY A 57 -2.57 13.25 -21.32
C GLY A 57 -3.05 11.83 -20.96
N VAL A 58 -3.45 11.58 -19.71
CA VAL A 58 -3.88 10.27 -19.22
C VAL A 58 -5.39 10.22 -19.10
N ASP A 59 -6.02 9.28 -19.78
CA ASP A 59 -7.43 8.97 -19.57
C ASP A 59 -7.61 8.31 -18.18
N PRO A 60 -8.29 8.97 -17.23
CA PRO A 60 -8.49 8.41 -15.89
C PRO A 60 -9.47 7.23 -15.87
N GLU A 61 -10.16 6.98 -16.99
CA GLU A 61 -11.10 5.88 -17.17
C GLU A 61 -10.50 4.71 -17.96
N ALA A 62 -9.29 4.86 -18.52
CA ALA A 62 -8.60 3.81 -19.26
C ALA A 62 -8.24 2.60 -18.38
N ALA A 63 -7.96 2.84 -17.09
CA ALA A 63 -7.86 1.78 -16.12
C ALA A 63 -9.23 1.11 -15.98
N SER A 64 -9.37 -0.06 -16.61
CA SER A 64 -10.58 -0.86 -16.59
C SER A 64 -10.27 -2.26 -16.09
N VAL A 65 -11.13 -2.76 -15.21
CA VAL A 65 -11.12 -4.15 -14.76
C VAL A 65 -12.34 -4.85 -15.34
N ARG A 66 -12.11 -5.88 -16.17
CA ARG A 66 -13.21 -6.66 -16.77
C ARG A 66 -14.08 -7.33 -15.70
N ALA A 67 -13.45 -7.70 -14.59
CA ALA A 67 -14.10 -8.18 -13.38
C ALA A 67 -13.18 -7.89 -12.18
N VAL A 68 -13.75 -7.50 -11.05
CA VAL A 68 -13.05 -7.53 -9.76
C VAL A 68 -12.93 -8.97 -9.27
N PRO A 69 -11.98 -9.28 -8.37
CA PRO A 69 -11.97 -10.56 -7.67
C PRO A 69 -13.31 -10.83 -7.01
N THR A 70 -13.77 -12.08 -7.08
CA THR A 70 -14.96 -12.51 -6.33
C THR A 70 -14.67 -12.50 -4.83
N VAL A 71 -15.73 -12.39 -4.03
CA VAL A 71 -15.66 -12.50 -2.58
C VAL A 71 -14.99 -13.81 -2.13
N GLU A 72 -15.31 -14.94 -2.79
CA GLU A 72 -14.71 -16.24 -2.47
C GLU A 72 -13.20 -16.25 -2.75
N GLU A 73 -12.78 -15.73 -3.92
CA GLU A 73 -11.36 -15.63 -4.27
C GLU A 73 -10.59 -14.78 -3.26
N GLU A 74 -11.15 -13.65 -2.83
CA GLU A 74 -10.48 -12.78 -1.86
C GLU A 74 -10.40 -13.41 -0.46
N VAL A 75 -11.42 -14.16 -0.04
CA VAL A 75 -11.36 -14.92 1.22
C VAL A 75 -10.30 -16.02 1.17
N LEU A 76 -10.19 -16.73 0.04
CA LEU A 76 -9.14 -17.74 -0.15
C LEU A 76 -7.75 -17.09 -0.16
N ARG A 77 -7.59 -15.96 -0.85
CA ARG A 77 -6.36 -15.17 -0.89
C ARG A 77 -5.94 -14.72 0.51
N SER A 78 -6.88 -14.15 1.27
CA SER A 78 -6.66 -13.72 2.65
C SER A 78 -6.19 -14.87 3.55
N ARG A 79 -6.88 -16.01 3.50
CA ARG A 79 -6.50 -17.22 4.27
C ARG A 79 -5.11 -17.74 3.88
N ALA A 80 -4.80 -17.76 2.58
CA ALA A 80 -3.49 -18.16 2.10
C ALA A 80 -2.39 -17.21 2.62
N PHE A 81 -2.64 -15.90 2.59
CA PHE A 81 -1.71 -14.89 3.09
C PHE A 81 -1.44 -15.04 4.60
N ASP A 82 -2.50 -15.23 5.39
CA ASP A 82 -2.38 -15.49 6.83
C ASP A 82 -1.66 -16.81 7.13
N ALA A 83 -1.89 -17.85 6.32
CA ALA A 83 -1.19 -19.12 6.43
C ALA A 83 0.32 -18.99 6.15
N LEU A 84 0.72 -18.13 5.21
CA LEU A 84 2.14 -17.81 4.97
C LEU A 84 2.76 -17.08 6.17
N ARG A 85 2.05 -16.12 6.76
CA ARG A 85 2.51 -15.42 7.96
C ARG A 85 2.68 -16.39 9.14
N ALA A 86 1.70 -17.27 9.37
CA ALA A 86 1.76 -18.31 10.39
C ALA A 86 2.88 -19.33 10.11
N LYS A 87 3.12 -19.66 8.84
CA LYS A 87 4.22 -20.55 8.44
C LYS A 87 5.58 -19.96 8.80
N LEU A 88 5.84 -18.69 8.48
CA LEU A 88 7.11 -18.04 8.85
C LEU A 88 7.28 -18.03 10.38
N LEU A 89 6.22 -17.68 11.11
CA LEU A 89 6.24 -17.68 12.58
C LEU A 89 6.59 -19.07 13.16
N LYS A 90 5.98 -20.14 12.62
CA LYS A 90 6.26 -21.53 13.02
C LYS A 90 7.70 -21.95 12.68
N GLU A 91 8.18 -21.61 11.49
CA GLU A 91 9.56 -21.90 11.06
C GLU A 91 10.60 -21.16 11.92
N CYS A 92 10.25 -20.00 12.50
CA CYS A 92 11.05 -19.28 13.49
C CYS A 92 10.92 -19.82 14.93
N GLY A 93 10.33 -21.00 15.12
CA GLY A 93 10.27 -21.72 16.38
C GLY A 93 9.06 -21.42 17.28
N ALA A 94 8.05 -20.69 16.79
CA ALA A 94 6.83 -20.50 17.57
C ALA A 94 6.08 -21.85 17.77
N GLY A 95 5.83 -22.21 19.03
CA GLY A 95 5.15 -23.45 19.41
C GLY A 95 6.08 -24.62 19.79
N LEU A 96 7.40 -24.41 19.85
CA LEU A 96 8.33 -25.37 20.44
C LEU A 96 8.29 -25.26 21.97
N ALA A 97 8.04 -26.38 22.66
CA ALA A 97 8.07 -26.43 24.13
C ALA A 97 9.48 -26.04 24.63
N GLY A 98 9.59 -24.90 25.32
CA GLY A 98 10.83 -24.42 25.94
C GLY A 98 11.74 -23.55 25.07
N GLY A 99 11.35 -23.18 23.84
CA GLY A 99 12.15 -22.31 22.96
C GLY A 99 11.67 -20.86 22.91
N THR A 100 12.56 -19.89 23.14
CA THR A 100 12.30 -18.47 22.85
C THR A 100 12.10 -18.29 21.34
N THR A 101 10.96 -17.75 20.91
CA THR A 101 10.73 -17.42 19.50
C THR A 101 11.74 -16.37 19.03
N ARG A 102 12.41 -16.64 17.91
CA ARG A 102 13.38 -15.71 17.30
C ARG A 102 12.76 -14.99 16.10
N TYR A 103 11.47 -14.64 16.17
CA TYR A 103 10.79 -14.02 15.03
C TYR A 103 11.25 -12.55 14.87
N PRO A 104 11.89 -12.17 13.73
CA PRO A 104 12.27 -10.78 13.52
C PRO A 104 11.04 -9.92 13.28
N SER A 105 10.97 -8.76 13.96
CA SER A 105 9.84 -7.84 13.82
C SER A 105 9.69 -7.38 12.37
N MET A 106 8.46 -7.48 11.84
CA MET A 106 8.07 -7.11 10.47
C MET A 106 8.76 -7.91 9.35
N ALA A 107 9.38 -9.07 9.67
CA ALA A 107 10.09 -9.88 8.69
C ALA A 107 9.17 -10.36 7.56
N PHE A 108 7.92 -10.72 7.88
CA PHE A 108 6.96 -11.17 6.87
C PHE A 108 6.62 -10.06 5.88
N GLU A 109 6.35 -8.85 6.37
CA GLU A 109 5.99 -7.72 5.53
C GLU A 109 7.18 -7.27 4.67
N ARG A 110 8.39 -7.20 5.23
CA ARG A 110 9.61 -6.88 4.46
C ARG A 110 9.88 -7.92 3.38
N TRP A 111 9.78 -9.20 3.72
CA TRP A 111 9.89 -10.30 2.76
C TRP A 111 8.84 -10.18 1.66
N TRP A 112 7.57 -9.95 2.01
CA TRP A 112 6.49 -9.80 1.05
C TRP A 112 6.74 -8.65 0.08
N PHE A 113 7.14 -7.48 0.60
CA PHE A 113 7.49 -6.33 -0.23
C PHE A 113 8.65 -6.65 -1.18
N SER A 114 9.71 -7.30 -0.69
CA SER A 114 10.85 -7.74 -1.52
C SER A 114 10.44 -8.78 -2.57
N ALA A 115 9.61 -9.75 -2.20
CA ALA A 115 9.15 -10.81 -3.10
C ALA A 115 8.31 -10.25 -4.24
N GLN A 116 7.45 -9.26 -3.97
CA GLN A 116 6.62 -8.59 -4.98
C GLN A 116 7.41 -7.64 -5.88
N HIS A 117 8.47 -6.99 -5.39
CA HIS A 117 9.14 -5.88 -6.10
C HIS A 117 10.61 -6.12 -6.48
N GLY A 118 11.25 -7.18 -6.00
CA GLY A 118 12.69 -7.39 -6.17
C GLY A 118 13.09 -8.13 -7.46
N GLY A 119 12.16 -8.31 -8.42
CA GLY A 119 12.50 -8.75 -9.77
C GLY A 119 13.07 -7.61 -10.60
N ARG A 120 14.34 -7.69 -10.99
CA ARG A 120 15.01 -6.70 -11.88
C ARG A 120 14.50 -6.70 -13.34
N SER A 121 13.52 -7.54 -13.70
CA SER A 121 13.11 -7.72 -15.09
C SER A 121 11.65 -7.34 -15.31
N ILE A 122 11.46 -6.30 -16.13
CA ILE A 122 10.19 -5.84 -16.71
C ILE A 122 9.51 -6.95 -17.54
N LYS A 123 10.24 -8.02 -17.91
CA LYS A 123 9.79 -9.01 -18.90
C LYS A 123 9.15 -10.28 -18.35
N SER A 124 9.15 -10.52 -17.03
CA SER A 124 8.46 -11.69 -16.44
C SER A 124 7.07 -11.35 -15.90
N ARG A 125 6.23 -10.70 -16.72
CA ARG A 125 4.78 -10.56 -16.44
C ARG A 125 4.05 -11.87 -16.78
N GLY A 126 4.46 -12.97 -16.15
CA GLY A 126 3.55 -14.10 -15.97
C GLY A 126 2.43 -13.67 -15.02
N CYS A 127 1.23 -14.21 -15.20
CA CYS A 127 0.06 -13.95 -14.36
C CYS A 127 0.37 -14.30 -12.89
N THR A 128 0.88 -13.33 -12.13
CA THR A 128 1.12 -13.43 -10.70
C THR A 128 -0.10 -12.89 -9.96
N ASP A 129 -0.51 -13.60 -8.91
CA ASP A 129 -1.57 -13.13 -8.02
C ASP A 129 -1.22 -11.74 -7.44
N PRO A 130 -2.20 -10.81 -7.31
CA PRO A 130 -1.94 -9.44 -6.86
C PRO A 130 -1.40 -9.35 -5.43
N LEU A 131 -1.67 -10.34 -4.57
CA LEU A 131 -1.19 -10.35 -3.18
C LEU A 131 -0.15 -11.45 -2.94
N LEU A 132 -0.33 -12.65 -3.49
CA LEU A 132 0.54 -13.81 -3.22
C LEU A 132 1.75 -13.82 -4.16
N PRO A 133 3.00 -13.83 -3.65
CA PRO A 133 4.18 -13.96 -4.50
C PRO A 133 4.15 -15.26 -5.31
N GLY A 134 4.05 -15.14 -6.64
CA GLY A 134 3.92 -16.30 -7.54
C GLY A 134 5.23 -16.99 -7.90
N THR A 135 6.37 -16.29 -7.81
CA THR A 135 7.69 -16.81 -8.14
C THR A 135 8.49 -17.13 -6.89
N ALA A 136 8.89 -18.40 -6.75
CA ALA A 136 9.69 -18.85 -5.63
C ALA A 136 11.13 -18.30 -5.72
N ARG A 137 11.40 -17.18 -5.04
CA ARG A 137 12.74 -16.64 -4.79
C ARG A 137 13.32 -17.26 -3.51
N LYS A 138 14.30 -18.15 -3.67
CA LYS A 138 14.89 -18.92 -2.56
C LYS A 138 16.02 -18.16 -1.85
N ASP A 139 16.47 -17.07 -2.46
CA ASP A 139 17.63 -16.25 -2.13
C ASP A 139 17.22 -14.81 -1.74
N ASP A 140 16.04 -14.64 -1.15
CA ASP A 140 15.55 -13.32 -0.74
C ASP A 140 16.48 -12.70 0.33
N SER A 141 17.35 -11.79 -0.10
CA SER A 141 18.40 -11.22 0.74
C SER A 141 17.83 -10.45 1.95
N THR A 142 16.62 -9.89 1.83
CA THR A 142 15.93 -9.19 2.90
C THR A 142 15.56 -10.14 4.03
N LEU A 143 14.83 -11.23 3.73
CA LEU A 143 14.44 -12.21 4.74
C LEU A 143 15.66 -12.92 5.33
N LEU A 144 16.66 -13.24 4.51
CA LEU A 144 17.91 -13.84 4.99
C LEU A 144 18.63 -12.95 5.99
N ALA A 145 18.71 -11.63 5.72
CA ALA A 145 19.33 -10.68 6.64
C ALA A 145 18.55 -10.60 7.97
N ASP A 146 17.21 -10.53 7.91
CA ASP A 146 16.34 -10.50 9.09
C ASP A 146 16.52 -11.73 9.99
N LEU A 147 16.59 -12.93 9.39
CA LEU A 147 16.77 -14.19 10.14
C LEU A 147 18.16 -14.29 10.77
N ARG A 148 19.22 -13.87 10.05
CA ARG A 148 20.58 -13.85 10.60
C ARG A 148 20.73 -12.88 11.76
N GLN A 149 20.08 -11.72 11.67
CA GLN A 149 20.11 -10.70 12.73
C GLN A 149 19.60 -11.23 14.08
N VAL A 150 18.68 -12.18 14.07
CA VAL A 150 18.11 -12.83 15.27
C VAL A 150 18.76 -14.17 15.60
N GLY A 151 19.88 -14.50 14.96
CA GLY A 151 20.75 -15.63 15.31
C GLY A 151 20.40 -16.98 14.67
N PHE A 152 19.73 -17.01 13.51
CA PHE A 152 19.69 -18.21 12.67
C PHE A 152 21.01 -18.39 11.90
N SER A 153 21.46 -19.63 11.71
CA SER A 153 22.59 -19.91 10.81
C SER A 153 22.22 -19.59 9.35
N GLU A 154 23.23 -19.48 8.48
CA GLU A 154 22.98 -19.25 7.05
C GLU A 154 22.14 -20.39 6.44
N GLU A 155 22.43 -21.64 6.79
CA GLU A 155 21.69 -22.82 6.34
C GLU A 155 20.24 -22.82 6.83
N GLU A 156 20.02 -22.46 8.10
CA GLU A 156 18.68 -22.33 8.67
C GLU A 156 17.89 -21.21 7.98
N ALA A 157 18.49 -20.03 7.81
CA ALA A 157 17.86 -18.89 7.17
C ALA A 157 17.47 -19.21 5.72
N GLN A 158 18.36 -19.85 4.96
CA GLN A 158 18.09 -20.31 3.60
C GLN A 158 16.96 -21.34 3.54
N ARG A 159 16.94 -22.31 4.48
CA ARG A 159 15.87 -23.31 4.56
C ARG A 159 14.52 -22.64 4.82
N ILE A 160 14.45 -21.70 5.77
CA ILE A 160 13.22 -20.98 6.12
C ILE A 160 12.72 -20.15 4.93
N ALA A 161 13.60 -19.36 4.30
CA ALA A 161 13.26 -18.53 3.15
C ALA A 161 12.77 -19.37 1.97
N LYS A 162 13.46 -20.48 1.65
CA LYS A 162 13.05 -21.44 0.61
C LYS A 162 11.67 -22.04 0.89
N ASN A 163 11.41 -22.45 2.14
CA ASN A 163 10.14 -23.05 2.53
C ASN A 163 8.97 -22.06 2.40
N LEU A 164 9.16 -20.82 2.87
CA LEU A 164 8.14 -19.77 2.76
C LEU A 164 7.85 -19.43 1.30
N SER A 165 8.90 -19.23 0.51
CA SER A 165 8.82 -18.88 -0.91
C SER A 165 8.16 -19.96 -1.76
N THR A 166 8.47 -21.23 -1.47
CA THR A 166 7.81 -22.38 -2.12
C THR A 166 6.33 -22.43 -1.76
N ALA A 167 5.98 -22.24 -0.48
CA ALA A 167 4.59 -22.21 -0.05
C ALA A 167 3.80 -21.07 -0.69
N ALA A 168 4.41 -19.89 -0.86
CA ALA A 168 3.79 -18.74 -1.51
C ALA A 168 3.47 -19.03 -2.98
N ALA A 169 4.44 -19.58 -3.72
CA ALA A 169 4.25 -19.95 -5.12
C ALA A 169 3.16 -21.03 -5.29
N VAL A 170 3.11 -22.03 -4.39
CA VAL A 170 2.05 -23.05 -4.38
C VAL A 170 0.68 -22.42 -4.10
N ALA A 171 0.59 -21.51 -3.14
CA ALA A 171 -0.65 -20.82 -2.81
C ALA A 171 -1.16 -19.97 -3.98
N ALA A 172 -0.28 -19.20 -4.61
CA ALA A 172 -0.60 -18.40 -5.79
C ALA A 172 -1.09 -19.29 -6.95
N SER A 173 -0.37 -20.37 -7.26
CA SER A 173 -0.74 -21.32 -8.32
C SER A 173 -2.09 -22.00 -8.04
N THR A 174 -2.34 -22.38 -6.79
CA THR A 174 -3.62 -23.00 -6.37
C THR A 174 -4.79 -22.05 -6.57
N LEU A 175 -4.59 -20.75 -6.32
CA LEU A 175 -5.62 -19.75 -6.51
C LEU A 175 -5.87 -19.45 -7.99
N SER A 176 -4.81 -19.31 -8.80
CA SER A 176 -4.92 -19.10 -10.26
C SER A 176 -5.54 -20.30 -10.99
N GLY A 177 -5.35 -21.52 -10.49
CA GLY A 177 -5.92 -22.74 -11.07
C GLY A 177 -7.40 -22.97 -10.77
N ARG A 178 -8.01 -22.17 -9.87
CA ARG A 178 -9.43 -22.30 -9.53
C ARG A 178 -10.29 -21.55 -10.55
N ARG A 179 -11.35 -22.22 -11.01
CA ARG A 179 -12.43 -21.53 -11.71
C ARG A 179 -13.32 -20.83 -10.67
N PRO A 180 -13.68 -19.55 -10.87
CA PRO A 180 -14.66 -18.89 -10.04
C PRO A 180 -15.96 -19.70 -10.02
N ARG A 181 -16.52 -19.99 -8.84
CA ARG A 181 -17.88 -20.49 -8.76
C ARG A 181 -18.83 -19.38 -9.18
N ALA A 182 -19.89 -19.74 -9.91
CA ALA A 182 -20.88 -18.76 -10.38
C ALA A 182 -21.64 -18.07 -9.24
N SER A 183 -21.62 -18.62 -8.02
CA SER A 183 -22.23 -18.00 -6.85
C SER A 183 -21.41 -16.81 -6.39
N ARG A 184 -21.87 -15.61 -6.70
CA ARG A 184 -21.47 -14.40 -6.01
C ARG A 184 -21.80 -14.53 -4.53
N GLY A 185 -20.78 -14.41 -3.67
CA GLY A 185 -20.96 -14.52 -2.23
C GLY A 185 -21.77 -13.34 -1.73
N VAL A 186 -22.93 -13.61 -1.11
CA VAL A 186 -23.71 -12.55 -0.45
C VAL A 186 -22.84 -11.95 0.65
N VAL A 187 -22.65 -10.63 0.60
CA VAL A 187 -21.99 -9.86 1.65
C VAL A 187 -23.07 -9.31 2.58
N THR A 188 -23.01 -9.67 3.86
CA THR A 188 -23.88 -9.07 4.87
C THR A 188 -23.22 -7.83 5.45
N VAL A 189 -24.03 -6.81 5.69
CA VAL A 189 -23.62 -5.52 6.25
C VAL A 189 -24.26 -5.38 7.62
N GLU A 190 -23.45 -5.30 8.67
CA GLU A 190 -23.89 -5.15 10.05
C GLU A 190 -23.35 -3.84 10.62
N HIS A 191 -24.20 -3.05 11.27
CA HIS A 191 -23.79 -1.83 11.97
C HIS A 191 -23.52 -2.14 13.43
N THR A 192 -22.36 -1.74 13.94
CA THR A 192 -22.03 -1.84 15.36
C THR A 192 -22.73 -0.74 16.16
N PRO A 193 -22.80 -0.84 17.50
CA PRO A 193 -23.30 0.25 18.34
C PRO A 193 -22.54 1.58 18.18
N SER A 194 -21.28 1.53 17.74
CA SER A 194 -20.47 2.72 17.44
C SER A 194 -20.69 3.27 16.03
N SER A 195 -21.70 2.78 15.31
CA SER A 195 -21.99 3.07 13.89
C SER A 195 -20.91 2.62 12.90
N ASP A 196 -19.87 1.91 13.36
CA ASP A 196 -18.91 1.26 12.48
C ASP A 196 -19.60 0.13 11.71
N VAL A 197 -19.03 -0.27 10.57
CA VAL A 197 -19.65 -1.22 9.65
C VAL A 197 -18.81 -2.48 9.58
N GLU A 198 -19.41 -3.62 9.93
CA GLU A 198 -18.81 -4.93 9.74
C GLU A 198 -19.39 -5.59 8.49
N LEU A 199 -18.51 -5.94 7.55
CA LEU A 199 -18.88 -6.70 6.35
C LEU A 199 -18.48 -8.16 6.56
N ARG A 200 -19.39 -9.09 6.31
CA ARG A 200 -19.13 -10.53 6.48
C ARG A 200 -19.50 -11.29 5.21
N SER A 201 -18.66 -12.26 4.85
CA SER A 201 -19.00 -13.25 3.83
C SER A 201 -18.05 -14.45 3.89
N ALA A 202 -18.54 -15.63 3.50
CA ALA A 202 -17.76 -16.88 3.39
C ALA A 202 -16.86 -17.21 4.61
N GLY A 203 -17.29 -16.84 5.83
CA GLY A 203 -16.55 -17.05 7.07
C GLY A 203 -15.38 -16.08 7.31
N ALA A 204 -15.29 -14.99 6.56
CA ALA A 204 -14.39 -13.86 6.81
C ALA A 204 -15.19 -12.62 7.19
N SER A 205 -14.55 -11.71 7.93
CA SER A 205 -15.14 -10.44 8.38
C SER A 205 -14.10 -9.32 8.33
N VAL A 206 -14.57 -8.12 8.02
CA VAL A 206 -13.78 -6.88 8.02
C VAL A 206 -14.58 -5.79 8.72
N LEU A 207 -13.93 -5.08 9.64
CA LEU A 207 -14.54 -3.97 10.38
C LEU A 207 -14.01 -2.65 9.81
N LEU A 208 -14.90 -1.84 9.26
CA LEU A 208 -14.62 -0.51 8.73
C LEU A 208 -15.18 0.55 9.66
N LYS A 209 -14.43 1.65 9.83
CA LYS A 209 -14.98 2.85 10.44
C LYS A 209 -16.09 3.42 9.58
N ALA A 210 -17.13 3.99 10.19
CA ALA A 210 -18.26 4.59 9.46
C ALA A 210 -17.79 5.52 8.32
N ARG A 211 -16.84 6.42 8.63
CA ARG A 211 -16.22 7.33 7.67
C ARG A 211 -15.48 6.64 6.51
N ALA A 212 -14.85 5.48 6.73
CA ALA A 212 -14.21 4.72 5.65
C ALA A 212 -15.25 4.10 4.73
N PHE A 213 -16.32 3.54 5.30
CA PHE A 213 -17.40 2.93 4.53
C PHE A 213 -18.11 3.96 3.65
N GLU A 214 -18.45 5.14 4.20
CA GLU A 214 -19.06 6.23 3.43
C GLU A 214 -18.11 6.79 2.36
N LYS A 215 -16.80 6.86 2.65
CA LYS A 215 -15.81 7.25 1.65
C LYS A 215 -15.74 6.25 0.49
N LEU A 216 -15.68 4.95 0.79
CA LEU A 216 -15.71 3.92 -0.26
C LEU A 216 -16.99 4.02 -1.09
N ARG A 217 -18.13 4.30 -0.45
CA ARG A 217 -19.40 4.51 -1.13
C ARG A 217 -19.37 5.71 -2.07
N ALA A 218 -18.79 6.83 -1.64
CA ALA A 218 -18.63 8.03 -2.45
C ALA A 218 -17.64 7.84 -3.63
N LEU A 219 -16.63 6.99 -3.46
CA LEU A 219 -15.65 6.67 -4.50
C LEU A 219 -16.14 5.64 -5.51
N TYR A 220 -17.07 4.77 -5.10
CA TYR A 220 -17.49 3.61 -5.89
C TYR A 220 -18.17 4.02 -7.20
N ARG A 221 -17.68 3.46 -8.30
CA ARG A 221 -18.23 3.54 -9.66
C ARG A 221 -18.54 2.12 -10.12
N GLN A 222 -19.74 1.91 -10.65
CA GLN A 222 -20.23 0.60 -11.12
C GLN A 222 -19.57 0.18 -12.44
N LYS A 223 -18.24 -0.03 -12.43
CA LYS A 223 -17.42 -0.37 -13.62
C LYS A 223 -17.15 -1.87 -13.80
N CYS A 224 -17.38 -2.69 -12.77
CA CYS A 224 -16.84 -4.05 -12.69
C CYS A 224 -17.90 -5.15 -12.48
N GLY A 225 -19.18 -4.79 -12.60
CA GLY A 225 -20.31 -5.71 -12.46
C GLY A 225 -20.58 -6.24 -11.05
N ALA A 226 -19.67 -6.07 -10.07
CA ALA A 226 -19.91 -6.37 -8.66
C ALA A 226 -20.77 -5.28 -8.01
N THR A 227 -21.54 -5.61 -6.97
CA THR A 227 -22.22 -4.65 -6.11
C THR A 227 -21.21 -3.83 -5.29
N PHE A 228 -21.67 -2.72 -4.71
CA PHE A 228 -20.83 -1.91 -3.82
C PHE A 228 -20.32 -2.74 -2.64
N GLU A 229 -21.18 -3.53 -2.00
CA GLU A 229 -20.86 -4.34 -0.82
C GLU A 229 -19.80 -5.39 -1.12
N GLU A 230 -19.90 -6.06 -2.28
CA GLU A 230 -18.89 -7.01 -2.77
C GLU A 230 -17.53 -6.32 -2.99
N ALA A 231 -17.53 -5.20 -3.73
CA ALA A 231 -16.30 -4.46 -4.03
C ALA A 231 -15.65 -3.89 -2.75
N ALA A 232 -16.46 -3.36 -1.82
CA ALA A 232 -16.00 -2.82 -0.55
C ALA A 232 -15.43 -3.91 0.35
N PHE A 233 -16.08 -5.09 0.40
CA PHE A 233 -15.58 -6.24 1.13
C PHE A 233 -14.22 -6.70 0.58
N VAL A 234 -14.10 -6.83 -0.75
CA VAL A 234 -12.85 -7.27 -1.40
C VAL A 234 -11.70 -6.31 -1.10
N VAL A 235 -11.90 -4.99 -1.28
CA VAL A 235 -10.88 -3.99 -0.97
C VAL A 235 -10.52 -4.01 0.52
N ALA A 236 -11.52 -3.99 1.40
CA ALA A 236 -11.27 -3.98 2.84
C ALA A 236 -10.51 -5.23 3.30
N LEU A 237 -10.86 -6.41 2.76
CA LEU A 237 -10.19 -7.67 3.10
C LEU A 237 -8.78 -7.73 2.53
N ARG A 238 -8.56 -7.24 1.29
CA ARG A 238 -7.24 -7.14 0.66
C ARG A 238 -6.28 -6.35 1.54
N TYR A 239 -6.68 -5.13 1.92
CA TYR A 239 -5.86 -4.26 2.74
C TYR A 239 -5.76 -4.70 4.21
N GLN A 240 -6.79 -5.33 4.77
CA GLN A 240 -6.70 -5.97 6.09
C GLN A 240 -5.67 -7.11 6.08
N SER A 241 -5.65 -7.92 5.02
CA SER A 241 -4.72 -9.06 4.88
C SER A 241 -3.28 -8.58 4.76
N LEU A 242 -3.04 -7.58 3.90
CA LEU A 242 -1.74 -6.93 3.78
C LEU A 242 -1.25 -6.38 5.13
N GLY A 243 -2.18 -5.85 5.92
CA GLY A 243 -1.91 -5.18 7.17
C GLY A 243 -1.50 -3.72 6.95
N GLY A 244 -1.80 -2.85 7.92
CA GLY A 244 -1.29 -1.47 7.98
C GLY A 244 0.20 -1.47 8.32
N SER A 245 1.01 -2.03 7.43
CA SER A 245 2.34 -2.58 7.64
C SER A 245 3.42 -1.54 8.00
N GLY A 246 3.06 -0.31 8.37
CA GLY A 246 3.99 0.74 8.77
C GLY A 246 4.89 1.26 7.65
N PHE A 247 4.76 0.70 6.44
CA PHE A 247 5.55 1.10 5.27
C PHE A 247 4.93 2.29 4.53
N HIS A 248 3.76 2.78 4.90
CA HIS A 248 3.14 3.92 4.22
C HIS A 248 2.24 4.66 5.20
N LEU A 249 2.37 5.98 5.24
CA LEU A 249 1.60 6.88 6.11
C LEU A 249 1.08 8.04 5.26
N ALA A 250 -0.23 8.23 5.23
CA ALA A 250 -0.82 9.37 4.52
C ALA A 250 -0.35 10.70 5.12
N LEU A 251 -0.24 11.73 4.27
CA LEU A 251 0.02 13.09 4.73
C LEU A 251 -1.17 13.62 5.56
N PRO A 252 -0.94 14.54 6.50
CA PRO A 252 -2.04 15.23 7.18
C PRO A 252 -2.88 16.02 6.17
N THR A 253 -4.18 16.16 6.45
CA THR A 253 -5.12 16.87 5.57
C THR A 253 -4.67 18.29 5.23
N SER A 254 -4.07 19.02 6.17
CA SER A 254 -3.54 20.37 5.92
C SER A 254 -2.41 20.40 4.89
N ALA A 255 -1.58 19.36 4.83
CA ALA A 255 -0.55 19.26 3.79
C ALA A 255 -1.20 19.03 2.43
N PHE A 256 -2.19 18.13 2.33
CA PHE A 256 -2.92 17.92 1.09
C PHE A 256 -3.68 19.16 0.61
N GLU A 257 -4.26 19.94 1.53
CA GLU A 257 -4.92 21.21 1.20
C GLU A 257 -3.95 22.18 0.52
N VAL A 258 -2.74 22.34 1.05
CA VAL A 258 -1.68 23.17 0.44
C VAL A 258 -1.22 22.60 -0.90
N LEU A 259 -1.01 21.29 -0.99
CA LEU A 259 -0.63 20.64 -2.25
C LEU A 259 -1.67 20.85 -3.35
N ALA A 260 -2.95 20.82 -2.98
CA ALA A 260 -4.03 21.07 -3.92
C ALA A 260 -4.15 22.56 -4.30
N SER A 261 -4.12 23.48 -3.33
CA SER A 261 -4.36 24.91 -3.60
C SER A 261 -3.16 25.63 -4.22
N GLU A 262 -1.95 25.35 -3.73
CA GLU A 262 -0.75 26.11 -4.11
C GLU A 262 0.04 25.43 -5.23
N PHE A 263 0.03 24.09 -5.27
CA PHE A 263 0.81 23.31 -6.24
C PHE A 263 -0.07 22.69 -7.33
N GLY A 264 -1.40 22.77 -7.21
CA GLY A 264 -2.33 22.23 -8.20
C GLY A 264 -2.23 20.72 -8.36
N VAL A 265 -1.87 19.99 -7.29
CA VAL A 265 -1.74 18.52 -7.34
C VAL A 265 -3.07 17.87 -7.76
N LEU A 266 -3.01 17.01 -8.77
CA LEU A 266 -4.18 16.42 -9.45
C LEU A 266 -4.47 14.96 -9.04
N ALA A 267 -3.48 14.27 -8.49
CA ALA A 267 -3.61 12.89 -8.04
C ALA A 267 -2.46 12.50 -7.08
N GLU A 268 -2.72 11.49 -6.26
CA GLU A 268 -1.71 10.80 -5.44
C GLU A 268 -1.07 9.66 -6.23
N CYS A 269 0.25 9.57 -6.28
CA CYS A 269 0.96 8.50 -6.97
C CYS A 269 1.04 7.20 -6.15
N PHE A 270 0.81 7.25 -4.84
CA PHE A 270 0.76 6.07 -4.00
C PHE A 270 -0.37 6.22 -2.98
N ALA A 271 -1.51 5.58 -3.21
CA ALA A 271 -2.60 5.55 -2.26
C ALA A 271 -3.41 4.24 -2.34
N SER A 272 -4.55 4.25 -1.67
CA SER A 272 -5.58 3.21 -1.65
C SER A 272 -6.95 3.87 -1.56
N PRO A 273 -8.03 3.14 -1.89
CA PRO A 273 -9.39 3.61 -1.61
C PRO A 273 -9.62 4.03 -0.15
N LEU A 274 -8.86 3.43 0.79
CA LEU A 274 -8.99 3.66 2.22
C LEU A 274 -8.30 4.95 2.68
N ASN A 275 -7.12 5.29 2.13
CA ASN A 275 -6.29 6.40 2.60
C ASN A 275 -6.12 7.57 1.63
N CYS A 276 -6.63 7.49 0.39
CA CYS A 276 -6.55 8.59 -0.56
C CYS A 276 -7.22 9.86 -0.04
N TRP A 277 -6.63 11.01 -0.27
CA TRP A 277 -7.28 12.29 -0.05
C TRP A 277 -7.99 12.78 -1.33
N GLN A 278 -7.42 12.49 -2.50
CA GLN A 278 -7.96 12.80 -3.81
C GLN A 278 -8.83 11.66 -4.39
N PRO A 279 -9.83 11.99 -5.22
CA PRO A 279 -10.65 10.98 -5.90
C PRO A 279 -9.92 10.25 -7.03
N ARG A 280 -8.70 10.68 -7.38
CA ARG A 280 -7.82 10.03 -8.35
C ARG A 280 -6.49 9.76 -7.70
N TYR A 281 -6.04 8.51 -7.80
CA TYR A 281 -4.79 8.06 -7.21
C TYR A 281 -4.29 6.82 -7.93
N CYS A 282 -2.99 6.56 -7.92
CA CYS A 282 -2.45 5.26 -8.27
C CYS A 282 -2.43 4.36 -7.02
N SER A 283 -2.55 3.04 -7.20
CA SER A 283 -2.61 2.10 -6.08
C SER A 283 -1.89 0.77 -6.35
N ALA A 284 -1.69 0.00 -5.28
CA ALA A 284 -1.00 -1.28 -5.34
C ALA A 284 -1.85 -2.40 -5.97
N PHE A 285 -3.18 -2.33 -5.88
CA PHE A 285 -4.09 -3.40 -6.29
C PHE A 285 -5.13 -2.92 -7.30
N PRO A 286 -4.73 -2.59 -8.55
CA PRO A 286 -5.68 -2.13 -9.57
C PRO A 286 -6.85 -3.10 -9.80
N ASP A 287 -6.66 -4.40 -9.58
CA ASP A 287 -7.67 -5.44 -9.73
C ASP A 287 -8.92 -5.20 -8.86
N CYS A 288 -8.76 -4.60 -7.67
CA CYS A 288 -9.89 -4.27 -6.78
C CYS A 288 -10.08 -2.76 -6.54
N ASP A 289 -9.09 -1.92 -6.83
CA ASP A 289 -9.12 -0.50 -6.47
C ASP A 289 -9.70 0.40 -7.57
N VAL A 290 -9.66 -0.03 -8.83
CA VAL A 290 -10.18 0.74 -9.98
C VAL A 290 -11.65 1.16 -9.83
N PRO A 291 -12.57 0.33 -9.32
CA PRO A 291 -13.95 0.75 -9.04
C PRO A 291 -14.05 1.93 -8.07
N PHE A 292 -13.01 2.22 -7.29
CA PHE A 292 -12.97 3.31 -6.30
C PHE A 292 -12.12 4.50 -6.76
N GLY A 293 -11.73 4.55 -8.03
CA GLY A 293 -11.00 5.71 -8.59
C GLY A 293 -9.48 5.53 -8.72
N SER A 294 -8.97 4.31 -8.55
CA SER A 294 -7.57 4.02 -8.88
C SER A 294 -7.30 4.21 -10.38
N LEU A 295 -6.19 4.89 -10.69
CA LEU A 295 -5.60 5.07 -12.02
C LEU A 295 -4.72 3.88 -12.43
N GLY A 296 -4.60 2.85 -11.59
CA GLY A 296 -3.71 1.73 -11.79
C GLY A 296 -2.40 1.84 -11.01
N ASN A 297 -1.38 1.10 -11.44
CA ASN A 297 -0.07 1.11 -10.80
C ASN A 297 0.71 2.36 -11.22
N PHE A 298 1.37 3.04 -10.28
CA PHE A 298 2.16 4.25 -10.57
C PHE A 298 3.24 4.02 -11.63
N PHE A 299 3.87 2.86 -11.64
CA PHE A 299 4.92 2.54 -12.61
C PHE A 299 4.39 2.25 -14.01
N ASP A 300 3.06 2.19 -14.18
CA ASP A 300 2.37 2.15 -15.47
C ASP A 300 1.67 3.49 -15.78
N PHE A 301 1.72 4.46 -14.86
CA PHE A 301 1.13 5.79 -15.01
C PHE A 301 2.13 6.77 -15.64
N HIS A 302 1.80 7.30 -16.82
CA HIS A 302 2.69 8.10 -17.65
C HIS A 302 2.10 9.48 -18.01
N PRO A 303 1.92 10.39 -17.05
CA PRO A 303 1.46 11.76 -17.33
C PRO A 303 2.55 12.55 -18.05
N THR A 304 2.15 13.37 -19.03
CA THR A 304 3.07 14.27 -19.75
C THR A 304 3.12 15.67 -19.15
N ARG A 305 2.12 16.03 -18.34
CA ARG A 305 1.93 17.35 -17.72
C ARG A 305 1.11 17.22 -16.43
N GLY A 306 1.21 18.20 -15.54
CA GLY A 306 0.44 18.29 -14.28
C GLY A 306 1.32 18.21 -13.04
N ALA A 307 0.69 18.26 -11.87
CA ALA A 307 1.37 18.15 -10.58
C ALA A 307 0.83 16.93 -9.82
N PHE A 308 1.72 16.19 -9.17
CA PHE A 308 1.37 14.94 -8.49
C PHE A 308 2.05 14.83 -7.12
N GLU A 309 1.33 14.30 -6.14
CA GLU A 309 1.88 13.97 -4.83
C GLU A 309 2.47 12.56 -4.89
N VAL A 310 3.66 12.37 -4.30
CA VAL A 310 4.35 11.07 -4.31
C VAL A 310 4.85 10.74 -2.91
N ASN A 311 4.17 9.82 -2.24
CA ASN A 311 4.59 9.27 -0.96
C ASN A 311 4.77 7.75 -1.07
N PRO A 312 5.89 7.29 -1.66
CA PRO A 312 6.11 5.88 -1.92
C PRO A 312 6.24 5.10 -0.61
N PRO A 313 5.85 3.81 -0.59
CA PRO A 313 6.16 2.94 0.52
C PRO A 313 7.64 2.95 0.89
N PHE A 314 7.90 2.80 2.18
CA PHE A 314 9.19 2.83 2.86
C PHE A 314 10.05 1.58 2.57
N ALA A 315 10.15 1.20 1.30
CA ALA A 315 10.92 0.07 0.82
C ALA A 315 11.99 0.57 -0.17
N PRO A 316 13.29 0.28 0.06
CA PRO A 316 14.37 0.74 -0.81
C PRO A 316 14.17 0.47 -2.31
N SER A 317 13.71 -0.73 -2.67
CA SER A 317 13.45 -1.08 -4.07
C SER A 317 12.33 -0.24 -4.70
N VAL A 318 11.29 0.10 -3.92
CA VAL A 318 10.18 0.95 -4.37
C VAL A 318 10.64 2.40 -4.48
N LEU A 319 11.43 2.89 -3.53
CA LEU A 319 12.05 4.22 -3.59
C LEU A 319 12.92 4.38 -4.85
N ALA A 320 13.81 3.42 -5.10
CA ALA A 320 14.68 3.40 -6.28
C ALA A 320 13.85 3.46 -7.58
N ARG A 321 12.85 2.59 -7.70
CA ARG A 321 11.98 2.53 -8.88
C ARG A 321 11.15 3.80 -9.06
N THR A 322 10.66 4.39 -7.96
CA THR A 322 9.92 5.66 -7.98
C THR A 322 10.78 6.79 -8.52
N ARG A 323 12.03 6.89 -8.04
CA ARG A 323 12.99 7.91 -8.53
C ARG A 323 13.26 7.75 -10.02
N LEU A 324 13.56 6.53 -10.46
CA LEU A 324 13.84 6.24 -11.88
C LEU A 324 12.62 6.58 -12.76
N HIS A 325 11.42 6.14 -12.37
CA HIS A 325 10.19 6.44 -13.10
C HIS A 325 9.94 7.94 -13.22
N ILE A 326 10.06 8.70 -12.12
CA ILE A 326 9.91 10.15 -12.14
C ILE A 326 10.96 10.81 -13.05
N HIS A 327 12.21 10.35 -13.00
CA HIS A 327 13.28 10.88 -13.86
C HIS A 327 12.98 10.63 -15.34
N ASP A 328 12.52 9.43 -15.68
CA ASP A 328 12.16 9.07 -17.06
C ASP A 328 11.01 9.95 -17.57
N LEU A 329 9.98 10.18 -16.75
CA LEU A 329 8.85 11.05 -17.10
C LEU A 329 9.28 12.51 -17.28
N LEU A 330 10.09 13.05 -16.35
CA LEU A 330 10.58 14.43 -16.42
C LEU A 330 11.55 14.65 -17.59
N ALA A 331 12.37 13.65 -17.94
CA ALA A 331 13.26 13.73 -19.09
C ALA A 331 12.53 13.61 -20.44
N ALA A 332 11.39 12.91 -20.48
CA ALA A 332 10.64 12.67 -21.71
C ALA A 332 9.72 13.82 -22.12
N THR A 333 9.37 14.73 -21.21
CA THR A 333 8.44 15.84 -21.48
C THR A 333 9.13 17.20 -21.62
N LYS A 334 8.51 18.10 -22.37
CA LYS A 334 8.85 19.54 -22.41
C LYS A 334 7.77 20.39 -21.74
N ASP A 335 6.67 19.78 -21.31
CA ASP A 335 5.56 20.45 -20.65
C ASP A 335 5.78 20.58 -19.14
N ALA A 336 4.94 21.38 -18.48
CA ALA A 336 4.98 21.58 -17.04
C ALA A 336 4.53 20.31 -16.29
N LEU A 337 5.50 19.49 -15.87
CA LEU A 337 5.30 18.31 -15.05
C LEU A 337 6.05 18.46 -13.72
N SER A 338 5.36 18.24 -12.60
CA SER A 338 5.95 18.31 -11.26
C SER A 338 5.52 17.15 -10.37
N PHE A 339 6.42 16.74 -9.48
CA PHE A 339 6.19 15.73 -8.47
C PHE A 339 6.61 16.27 -7.11
N VAL A 340 5.68 16.32 -6.15
CA VAL A 340 6.00 16.66 -4.75
C VAL A 340 6.22 15.36 -4.00
N VAL A 341 7.49 15.04 -3.76
CA VAL A 341 7.89 13.74 -3.21
C VAL A 341 8.10 13.84 -1.70
N THR A 342 7.32 13.07 -0.93
CA THR A 342 7.53 12.89 0.51
C THR A 342 8.20 11.55 0.76
N VAL A 343 9.36 11.57 1.44
CA VAL A 343 10.06 10.35 1.86
C VAL A 343 10.41 10.43 3.33
N ALA A 344 10.33 9.30 4.03
CA ALA A 344 10.77 9.22 5.42
C ALA A 344 12.25 9.61 5.54
N HIS A 345 12.58 10.40 6.57
CA HIS A 345 13.96 10.79 6.85
C HIS A 345 14.68 9.66 7.59
N TRP A 346 15.45 8.85 6.87
CA TRP A 346 16.40 7.91 7.46
C TRP A 346 17.71 7.89 6.67
N ASP A 347 18.74 7.26 7.24
CA ASP A 347 20.04 7.11 6.58
C ASP A 347 20.05 5.91 5.63
N HIS A 348 19.79 6.16 4.35
CA HIS A 348 19.84 5.13 3.29
C HIS A 348 20.17 5.76 1.94
N GLU A 349 20.86 4.99 1.09
CA GLU A 349 21.34 5.45 -0.22
C GLU A 349 20.21 5.95 -1.12
N GLU A 350 19.09 5.24 -1.23
CA GLU A 350 17.96 5.72 -2.03
C GLU A 350 17.33 7.04 -1.54
N VAL A 351 17.31 7.30 -0.22
CA VAL A 351 16.85 8.58 0.32
C VAL A 351 17.86 9.69 -0.03
N LYS A 352 19.17 9.39 0.03
CA LYS A 352 20.23 10.31 -0.43
C LYS A 352 20.14 10.56 -1.93
N ALA A 353 19.81 9.54 -2.73
CA ALA A 353 19.68 9.63 -4.18
C ALA A 353 18.49 10.52 -4.60
N PHE A 354 17.36 10.47 -3.88
CA PHE A 354 16.28 11.45 -4.08
C PHE A 354 16.73 12.88 -3.79
N ARG A 355 17.49 13.09 -2.70
CA ARG A 355 18.02 14.41 -2.33
C ARG A 355 19.02 14.95 -3.36
N GLY A 356 19.76 14.08 -4.02
CA GLY A 356 20.73 14.41 -5.05
C GLY A 356 20.17 14.40 -6.47
N SER A 357 18.84 14.36 -6.65
CA SER A 357 18.24 14.34 -7.98
C SER A 357 18.58 15.60 -8.78
N PRO A 358 18.96 15.49 -10.07
CA PRO A 358 19.20 16.66 -10.93
C PRO A 358 17.92 17.44 -11.23
N PHE A 359 16.75 16.87 -10.93
CA PHE A 359 15.44 17.48 -11.15
C PHE A 359 14.86 18.15 -9.89
N ALA A 360 15.58 18.17 -8.76
CA ALA A 360 15.08 18.75 -7.52
C ALA A 360 15.41 20.25 -7.41
N PRO A 361 14.46 21.18 -7.68
CA PRO A 361 14.73 22.62 -7.61
C PRO A 361 14.79 23.17 -6.17
N GLY A 362 14.34 22.41 -5.17
CA GLY A 362 14.29 22.84 -3.77
C GLY A 362 13.94 21.70 -2.81
N ARG A 363 14.17 21.91 -1.51
CA ARG A 363 13.91 20.93 -0.44
C ARG A 363 13.33 21.63 0.79
N LEU A 364 12.28 21.05 1.35
CA LEU A 364 11.79 21.33 2.70
C LEU A 364 12.12 20.13 3.59
N VAL A 365 12.57 20.37 4.83
CA VAL A 365 12.92 19.32 5.80
C VAL A 365 12.03 19.45 7.02
#